data_AF-A0A8T0FG09-F1
#
_entry.id   AF-A0A8T0FG09-F1
#
_cell.length_a   1.000
_cell.length_b   1.000
_cell.length_c   1.000
_cell.angle_alpha   90.00
_cell.angle_beta   90.00
_cell.angle_gamma   90.00
#
_symmetry.space_group_name_H-M   'P 1'
#
loop_
_entity.id
_entity.type
_entity.pdbx_description
1 polymer ?
#
loop_
_entity_poly.entity_id
_entity_poly.type
_entity_poly.pdbx_seq_one_letter_code
_entity_poly.pdbx_strand_id
1 'polypeptide(L)'
;MSSVHSALLFYCESRWLSRGKFLQRVYELKEEITIFLEEENRLEAENFRNDLSAMKLSYLVDTFEKLNNLNLQLQEANTHMLDTSDKVNAFCRKLELWSRKLTQRNLTVFANVDDCTKTYKAEEEHVKVVCVTTENQLAMLAKNFKKYFLVDDKMIASYE
;
A
#
# COMPACT_ATOMS: atom_id res chain seq x y z
N MET A 1 0.02 23.58 -17.62
CA MET A 1 -0.34 22.22 -18.04
C MET A 1 -1.50 21.77 -17.17
N SER A 2 -2.63 21.37 -17.75
CA SER A 2 -3.83 20.98 -17.00
C SER A 2 -3.63 19.62 -16.35
N SER A 3 -3.77 19.53 -15.02
CA SER A 3 -3.83 18.23 -14.34
C SER A 3 -5.16 17.54 -14.69
N VAL A 4 -5.12 16.22 -14.90
CA VAL A 4 -6.28 15.40 -15.30
C VAL A 4 -7.30 15.24 -14.15
N HIS A 5 -6.93 15.66 -12.93
CA HIS A 5 -7.72 15.42 -11.72
C HIS A 5 -8.55 16.65 -11.34
N SER A 6 -9.78 16.74 -11.86
CA SER A 6 -10.68 17.88 -11.67
C SER A 6 -11.58 17.82 -10.42
N ALA A 7 -11.57 16.73 -9.63
CA ALA A 7 -12.38 16.63 -8.41
C ALA A 7 -11.83 15.64 -7.36
N LEU A 8 -11.93 15.98 -6.07
CA LEU A 8 -11.63 15.07 -4.95
C LEU A 8 -12.76 14.03 -4.76
N LEU A 9 -12.42 12.74 -4.81
CA LEU A 9 -13.33 11.63 -4.49
C LEU A 9 -13.42 11.48 -2.96
N PHE A 10 -14.34 12.20 -2.34
CA PHE A 10 -14.48 12.22 -0.87
C PHE A 10 -15.31 11.07 -0.28
N TYR A 11 -15.97 10.22 -1.07
CA TYR A 11 -16.85 9.18 -0.49
C TYR A 11 -16.81 7.83 -1.23
N CYS A 12 -16.56 6.77 -0.45
CA CYS A 12 -16.82 5.36 -0.78
C CYS A 12 -17.18 4.67 0.54
N GLU A 13 -18.20 3.79 0.56
CA GLU A 13 -18.66 3.09 1.77
C GLU A 13 -17.54 2.30 2.45
N SER A 14 -16.58 1.80 1.65
CA SER A 14 -15.32 1.25 2.16
C SER A 14 -14.29 2.37 2.39
N ARG A 15 -14.19 2.81 3.65
CA ARG A 15 -13.34 3.93 4.11
C ARG A 15 -11.85 3.83 3.74
N TRP A 16 -11.37 2.64 3.37
CA TRP A 16 -9.97 2.43 3.07
C TRP A 16 -9.68 2.39 1.56
N LEU A 17 -10.67 2.07 0.71
CA LEU A 17 -10.59 2.34 -0.73
C LEU A 17 -10.42 3.83 -1.00
N SER A 18 -11.17 4.68 -0.28
CA SER A 18 -11.03 6.14 -0.38
C SER A 18 -9.66 6.61 0.11
N ARG A 19 -9.12 6.02 1.20
CA ARG A 19 -7.77 6.33 1.69
C ARG A 19 -6.67 5.93 0.71
N GLY A 20 -6.77 4.76 0.09
CA GLY A 20 -5.79 4.35 -0.92
C GLY A 20 -5.84 5.23 -2.17
N LYS A 21 -7.05 5.57 -2.65
CA LYS A 21 -7.22 6.51 -3.77
C LYS A 21 -6.75 7.93 -3.42
N PHE A 22 -6.95 8.37 -2.19
CA PHE A 22 -6.44 9.64 -1.69
C PHE A 22 -4.90 9.64 -1.70
N LEU A 23 -4.27 8.61 -1.14
CA LEU A 23 -2.81 8.47 -1.13
C LEU A 23 -2.22 8.46 -2.55
N GLN A 24 -2.84 7.71 -3.47
CA GLN A 24 -2.44 7.69 -4.88
C GLN A 24 -2.41 9.10 -5.49
N ARG A 25 -3.49 9.88 -5.28
CA ARG A 25 -3.57 11.25 -5.80
C ARG A 25 -2.58 12.20 -5.16
N VAL A 26 -2.37 12.08 -3.84
CA VAL A 26 -1.36 12.88 -3.14
C VAL A 26 0.04 12.58 -3.71
N TYR A 27 0.31 11.33 -4.05
CA TYR A 27 1.59 10.95 -4.66
C TYR A 27 1.75 11.43 -6.11
N GLU A 28 0.67 11.42 -6.89
CA GLU A 28 0.63 11.96 -8.25
C GLU A 28 0.83 13.48 -8.27
N LEU A 29 0.20 14.19 -7.32
CA LEU A 29 0.23 15.65 -7.21
C LEU A 29 1.29 16.16 -6.22
N LYS A 30 2.26 15.33 -5.84
CA LYS A 30 3.20 15.67 -4.75
C LYS A 30 3.96 16.96 -5.02
N GLU A 31 4.29 17.27 -6.28
CA GLU A 31 5.02 18.50 -6.60
C GLU A 31 4.13 19.73 -6.54
N GLU A 32 2.91 19.66 -7.06
CA GLU A 32 1.92 20.74 -6.97
C GLU A 32 1.54 21.01 -5.50
N ILE A 33 1.37 19.96 -4.70
CA ILE A 33 1.12 20.06 -3.26
C ILE A 33 2.31 20.72 -2.57
N THR A 34 3.54 20.36 -2.95
CA THR A 34 4.74 20.97 -2.36
C THR A 34 4.81 22.45 -2.65
N ILE A 35 4.63 22.85 -3.91
CA ILE A 35 4.64 24.26 -4.33
C ILE A 35 3.57 25.06 -3.56
N PHE A 36 2.35 24.53 -3.50
CA PHE A 36 1.27 25.17 -2.75
C PHE A 36 1.60 25.35 -1.26
N LEU A 37 2.19 24.33 -0.61
CA LEU A 37 2.59 24.41 0.80
C LEU A 37 3.73 25.40 1.02
N GLU A 38 4.67 25.52 0.08
CA GLU A 38 5.76 26.51 0.12
C GLU A 38 5.20 27.94 0.04
N GLU A 39 4.25 28.19 -0.86
CA GLU A 39 3.57 29.49 -1.01
C GLU A 39 2.82 29.90 0.27
N GLU A 40 2.20 28.93 0.95
CA GLU A 40 1.50 29.11 2.21
C GLU A 40 2.44 29.10 3.45
N ASN A 41 3.76 29.06 3.26
CA ASN A 41 4.78 29.02 4.32
C ASN A 41 4.58 27.87 5.32
N ARG A 42 4.20 26.70 4.81
CA ARG A 42 3.92 25.49 5.59
C ARG A 42 5.15 24.61 5.70
N LEU A 43 5.53 24.27 6.92
CA LEU A 43 6.66 23.37 7.21
C LEU A 43 6.45 21.98 6.61
N GLU A 44 5.20 21.58 6.37
CA GLU A 44 4.85 20.31 5.76
C GLU A 44 5.40 20.16 4.33
N ALA A 45 5.73 21.26 3.64
CA ALA A 45 6.41 21.23 2.34
C ALA A 45 7.75 20.47 2.39
N GLU A 46 8.49 20.60 3.50
CA GLU A 46 9.79 19.93 3.67
C GLU A 46 9.65 18.40 3.62
N ASN A 47 8.50 17.86 4.04
CA ASN A 47 8.25 16.42 3.98
C ASN A 47 8.15 15.91 2.54
N PHE A 48 7.64 16.71 1.60
CA PHE A 48 7.54 16.30 0.21
C PHE A 48 8.85 16.51 -0.56
N ARG A 49 9.72 17.43 -0.10
CA ARG A 49 11.08 17.60 -0.61
C ARG A 49 12.08 16.55 -0.10
N ASN A 50 11.76 15.88 1.00
CA ASN A 50 12.62 14.86 1.59
C ASN A 50 12.47 13.50 0.86
N ASP A 51 13.56 13.01 0.28
CA ASP A 51 13.58 11.75 -0.47
C ASP A 51 13.07 10.54 0.33
N LEU A 52 13.44 10.43 1.61
CA LEU A 52 13.00 9.33 2.47
C LEU A 52 11.47 9.40 2.71
N SER A 53 10.92 10.59 2.88
CA SER A 53 9.48 10.80 3.01
C SER A 53 8.73 10.52 1.70
N ALA A 54 9.28 10.94 0.56
CA ALA A 54 8.74 10.60 -0.76
C ALA A 54 8.73 9.07 -1.00
N MET A 55 9.79 8.37 -0.61
CA MET A 55 9.85 6.91 -0.67
C MET A 55 8.89 6.21 0.31
N LYS A 56 8.71 6.75 1.52
CA LYS A 56 7.69 6.24 2.47
C LYS A 56 6.29 6.40 1.88
N LEU A 57 6.00 7.53 1.22
CA LEU A 57 4.72 7.76 0.57
C LEU A 57 4.51 6.79 -0.60
N SER A 58 5.50 6.61 -1.48
CA SER A 58 5.39 5.68 -2.61
C SER A 58 5.13 4.24 -2.16
N TYR A 59 5.76 3.82 -1.06
CA TYR A 59 5.51 2.53 -0.44
C TYR A 59 4.06 2.38 0.07
N LEU A 60 3.55 3.41 0.76
CA LEU A 60 2.17 3.40 1.25
C LEU A 60 1.20 3.26 0.08
N VAL A 61 1.41 4.01 -1.00
CA VAL A 61 0.60 3.94 -2.22
C VAL A 61 0.57 2.51 -2.77
N ASP A 62 1.74 1.89 -2.99
CA ASP A 62 1.84 0.52 -3.51
C ASP A 62 1.16 -0.52 -2.61
N THR A 63 1.21 -0.33 -1.29
CA THR A 63 0.59 -1.25 -0.32
C THR A 63 -0.91 -1.09 -0.27
N PHE A 64 -1.40 0.15 -0.25
CA PHE A 64 -2.82 0.43 -0.30
C PHE A 64 -3.43 0.00 -1.63
N GLU A 65 -2.71 0.11 -2.74
CA GLU A 65 -3.15 -0.44 -4.03
C GLU A 65 -3.36 -1.96 -3.94
N LYS A 66 -2.40 -2.70 -3.37
CA LYS A 66 -2.51 -4.17 -3.20
C LYS A 66 -3.68 -4.55 -2.30
N LEU A 67 -3.87 -3.83 -1.20
CA LEU A 67 -5.04 -3.99 -0.34
C LEU A 67 -6.32 -3.70 -1.13
N ASN A 68 -6.37 -2.59 -1.87
CA ASN A 68 -7.57 -2.17 -2.59
C ASN A 68 -7.98 -3.22 -3.62
N ASN A 69 -7.01 -3.81 -4.32
CA ASN A 69 -7.23 -4.93 -5.23
C ASN A 69 -7.85 -6.13 -4.51
N LEU A 70 -7.34 -6.52 -3.34
CA LEU A 70 -7.98 -7.59 -2.55
C LEU A 70 -9.42 -7.23 -2.23
N ASN A 71 -9.71 -6.02 -1.77
CA ASN A 71 -11.08 -5.66 -1.40
C ASN A 71 -12.05 -5.58 -2.55
N LEU A 72 -11.62 -5.11 -3.72
CA LEU A 72 -12.43 -5.21 -4.92
C LEU A 72 -12.76 -6.68 -5.21
N GLN A 73 -11.77 -7.57 -5.13
CA GLN A 73 -12.00 -9.01 -5.27
C GLN A 73 -12.97 -9.56 -4.23
N LEU A 74 -12.90 -9.12 -2.97
CA LEU A 74 -13.83 -9.57 -1.93
C LEU A 74 -15.25 -9.00 -2.09
N GLN A 75 -15.40 -7.89 -2.82
CA GLN A 75 -16.68 -7.22 -3.10
C GLN A 75 -17.31 -7.61 -4.45
N GLU A 76 -16.64 -8.45 -5.25
CA GLU A 76 -17.17 -8.94 -6.52
C GLU A 76 -18.49 -9.69 -6.32
N ALA A 77 -19.48 -9.38 -7.15
CA ALA A 77 -20.75 -10.10 -7.17
C ALA A 77 -20.51 -11.59 -7.45
N ASN A 78 -21.27 -12.46 -6.77
CA ASN A 78 -21.16 -13.93 -6.82
C ASN A 78 -19.90 -14.53 -6.14
N THR A 79 -19.23 -13.81 -5.24
CA THR A 79 -18.18 -14.41 -4.40
C THR A 79 -18.81 -15.18 -3.24
N HIS A 80 -18.59 -16.50 -3.15
CA HIS A 80 -19.03 -17.31 -2.02
C HIS A 80 -18.01 -17.30 -0.87
N MET A 81 -18.40 -17.82 0.30
CA MET A 81 -17.54 -17.82 1.50
C MET A 81 -16.21 -18.57 1.27
N LEU A 82 -16.24 -19.69 0.54
CA LEU A 82 -15.04 -20.44 0.16
C LEU A 82 -14.12 -19.62 -0.76
N ASP A 83 -14.68 -18.95 -1.77
CA ASP A 83 -13.93 -18.08 -2.67
C ASP A 83 -13.26 -16.91 -1.92
N THR A 84 -13.96 -16.38 -0.91
CA THR A 84 -13.47 -15.30 -0.04
C THR A 84 -12.27 -15.80 0.78
N SER A 85 -12.37 -17.00 1.37
CA SER A 85 -11.28 -17.64 2.12
C SER A 85 -10.07 -17.89 1.23
N ASP A 86 -10.27 -18.39 0.02
CA ASP A 86 -9.20 -18.63 -0.95
C ASP A 86 -8.53 -17.33 -1.42
N LYS A 87 -9.31 -16.27 -1.69
CA LYS A 87 -8.79 -14.94 -2.02
C LYS A 87 -7.92 -14.38 -0.89
N VAL A 88 -8.33 -14.53 0.37
CA VAL A 88 -7.53 -14.10 1.53
C VAL A 88 -6.28 -14.96 1.73
N ASN A 89 -6.40 -16.29 1.60
CA ASN A 89 -5.27 -17.21 1.67
C ASN A 89 -4.22 -16.90 0.59
N ALA A 90 -4.66 -16.67 -0.65
CA ALA A 90 -3.81 -16.26 -1.75
C ALA A 90 -3.13 -14.91 -1.46
N PHE A 91 -3.85 -13.96 -0.85
CA PHE A 91 -3.26 -12.69 -0.43
C PHE A 91 -2.19 -12.86 0.66
N CYS A 92 -2.42 -13.69 1.67
CA CYS A 92 -1.41 -14.02 2.67
C CYS A 92 -0.12 -14.59 2.03
N ARG A 93 -0.26 -15.51 1.06
CA ARG A 93 0.88 -16.05 0.30
C ARG A 93 1.60 -14.97 -0.52
N LYS A 94 0.85 -14.03 -1.10
CA LYS A 94 1.41 -12.86 -1.81
C LYS A 94 2.20 -11.96 -0.87
N LEU A 95 1.70 -11.68 0.35
CA LEU A 95 2.43 -10.89 1.35
C LEU A 95 3.80 -11.53 1.69
N GLU A 96 3.83 -12.85 1.87
CA GLU A 96 5.08 -13.59 2.12
C GLU A 96 6.03 -13.53 0.92
N LEU A 97 5.51 -13.66 -0.30
CA LEU A 97 6.30 -13.51 -1.53
C LEU A 97 6.90 -12.11 -1.66
N TRP A 98 6.10 -11.08 -1.43
CA TRP A 98 6.53 -9.68 -1.51
C TRP A 98 7.60 -9.37 -0.45
N SER A 99 7.43 -9.88 0.77
CA SER A 99 8.47 -9.78 1.81
C SER A 99 9.79 -10.41 1.37
N ARG A 100 9.78 -11.62 0.79
CA ARG A 100 11.01 -12.26 0.28
C ARG A 100 11.66 -11.47 -0.86
N LYS A 101 10.85 -10.85 -1.74
CA LYS A 101 11.35 -10.02 -2.84
C LYS A 101 12.07 -8.78 -2.31
N LEU A 102 11.53 -8.14 -1.26
CA LEU A 102 12.18 -7.00 -0.61
C LEU A 102 13.51 -7.38 0.04
N THR A 103 13.59 -8.56 0.65
CA THR A 103 14.84 -9.06 1.25
C THR A 103 15.92 -9.27 0.20
N GLN A 104 15.52 -9.64 -1.02
CA GLN A 104 16.41 -9.76 -2.18
C GLN A 104 16.69 -8.41 -2.87
N ARG A 105 16.28 -7.28 -2.27
CA ARG A 105 16.29 -5.93 -2.86
C ARG A 105 15.62 -5.84 -4.23
N ASN A 106 14.63 -6.70 -4.47
CA ASN A 106 13.85 -6.69 -5.70
C ASN A 106 12.58 -5.85 -5.49
N LEU A 107 12.65 -4.58 -5.89
CA LEU A 107 11.56 -3.61 -5.75
C LEU A 107 10.50 -3.71 -6.86
N THR A 108 10.64 -4.61 -7.83
CA THR A 108 9.71 -4.69 -8.99
C THR A 108 8.24 -4.92 -8.62
N VAL A 109 7.97 -5.42 -7.41
CA VAL A 109 6.61 -5.63 -6.90
C VAL A 109 5.99 -4.34 -6.34
N PHE A 110 6.81 -3.34 -6.06
CA PHE A 110 6.45 -2.02 -5.53
C PHE A 110 6.87 -0.98 -6.58
N ALA A 111 6.04 -0.83 -7.61
CA ALA A 111 6.39 -0.04 -8.80
C ALA A 111 6.65 1.43 -8.47
N ASN A 112 5.83 2.03 -7.60
CA ASN A 112 6.05 3.42 -7.18
C ASN A 112 7.33 3.55 -6.36
N VAL A 113 7.65 2.58 -5.50
CA VAL A 113 8.94 2.57 -4.77
C VAL A 113 10.11 2.42 -5.75
N ASP A 114 10.05 1.47 -6.68
CA ASP A 114 11.10 1.24 -7.68
C ASP A 114 11.35 2.50 -8.52
N ASP A 115 10.29 3.17 -8.99
CA ASP A 115 10.39 4.42 -9.73
C ASP A 115 10.93 5.59 -8.89
N CYS A 116 10.48 5.69 -7.64
CA CYS A 116 10.97 6.69 -6.67
C CYS A 116 12.48 6.54 -6.42
N THR A 117 12.95 5.30 -6.22
CA THR A 117 14.40 5.06 -6.00
C THR A 117 15.26 5.47 -7.18
N LYS A 118 14.76 5.33 -8.42
CA LYS A 118 15.45 5.77 -9.64
C LYS A 118 15.43 7.29 -9.80
N THR A 119 14.29 7.91 -9.49
CA THR A 119 14.06 9.35 -9.65
C THR A 119 14.94 10.17 -8.71
N TYR A 120 14.98 9.83 -7.42
CA TYR A 120 15.71 10.60 -6.42
C TYR A 120 17.19 10.20 -6.27
N LYS A 121 17.69 9.23 -7.05
CA LYS A 121 19.02 8.60 -6.83
C LYS A 121 19.22 8.25 -5.36
N ALA A 122 18.19 7.64 -4.78
CA ALA A 122 18.06 7.43 -3.35
C ALA A 122 19.33 6.83 -2.75
N GLU A 123 19.80 7.42 -1.64
CA GLU A 123 20.88 6.83 -0.86
C GLU A 123 20.53 5.39 -0.47
N GLU A 124 21.53 4.50 -0.52
CA GLU A 124 21.32 3.08 -0.24
C GLU A 124 20.68 2.85 1.15
N GLU A 125 21.00 3.72 2.10
CA GLU A 125 20.43 3.69 3.45
C GLU A 125 18.93 4.01 3.45
N HIS A 126 18.47 4.99 2.67
CA HIS A 126 17.04 5.29 2.55
C HIS A 126 16.26 4.11 1.96
N VAL A 127 16.80 3.49 0.91
CA VAL A 127 16.21 2.29 0.30
C VAL A 127 16.12 1.16 1.34
N LYS A 128 17.18 0.95 2.12
CA LYS A 128 17.23 -0.07 3.17
C LYS A 128 16.19 0.19 4.26
N VAL A 129 16.07 1.44 4.73
CA VAL A 129 15.06 1.84 5.74
C VAL A 129 13.65 1.54 5.23
N VAL A 130 13.34 1.88 3.97
CA VAL A 130 12.02 1.65 3.36
C VAL A 130 11.75 0.16 3.21
N CYS A 131 12.73 -0.64 2.74
CA CYS A 131 12.59 -2.09 2.64
C CYS A 131 12.30 -2.74 3.98
N VAL A 132 13.09 -2.46 5.01
CA VAL A 132 12.91 -3.04 6.36
C VAL A 132 11.57 -2.62 6.97
N THR A 133 11.21 -1.34 6.82
CA THR A 133 9.91 -0.84 7.30
C THR A 133 8.75 -1.56 6.62
N THR A 134 8.86 -1.74 5.31
CA THR A 134 7.87 -2.45 4.51
C THR A 134 7.74 -3.91 4.93
N GLU A 135 8.85 -4.62 5.04
CA GLU A 135 8.87 -6.04 5.43
C GLU A 135 8.15 -6.25 6.76
N ASN A 136 8.45 -5.41 7.75
CA ASN A 136 7.79 -5.45 9.05
C ASN A 136 6.28 -5.22 8.94
N GLN A 137 5.85 -4.25 8.13
CA GLN A 137 4.44 -3.96 7.92
C GLN A 137 3.72 -5.10 7.18
N LEU A 138 4.33 -5.70 6.16
CA LEU A 138 3.77 -6.85 5.45
C LEU A 138 3.65 -8.07 6.38
N ALA A 139 4.63 -8.29 7.25
CA ALA A 139 4.59 -9.36 8.25
C ALA A 139 3.47 -9.15 9.27
N MET A 140 3.31 -7.93 9.78
CA MET A 140 2.20 -7.56 10.67
C MET A 140 0.84 -7.72 9.98
N LEU A 141 0.75 -7.29 8.72
CA LEU A 141 -0.45 -7.43 7.91
C LEU A 141 -0.81 -8.91 7.73
N ALA A 142 0.14 -9.75 7.32
CA ALA A 142 -0.06 -11.18 7.15
C ALA A 142 -0.51 -11.85 8.46
N LYS A 143 0.10 -11.49 9.59
CA LYS A 143 -0.30 -11.97 10.92
C LYS A 143 -1.74 -11.59 11.24
N ASN A 144 -2.13 -10.33 10.98
CA ASN A 144 -3.49 -9.86 11.22
C ASN A 144 -4.51 -10.55 10.31
N PHE A 145 -4.20 -10.70 9.01
CA PHE A 145 -5.09 -11.41 8.09
C PHE A 145 -5.31 -12.86 8.52
N LYS A 146 -4.24 -13.57 8.88
CA LYS A 146 -4.35 -14.94 9.44
C LYS A 146 -5.22 -14.96 10.70
N LYS A 147 -5.01 -14.01 11.63
CA LYS A 147 -5.77 -13.93 12.88
C LYS A 147 -7.26 -13.61 12.69
N TYR A 148 -7.64 -12.77 11.73
CA TYR A 148 -9.02 -12.29 11.61
C TYR A 148 -9.85 -13.04 10.58
N PHE A 149 -9.20 -13.61 9.55
CA PHE A 149 -9.92 -14.24 8.43
C PHE A 149 -9.70 -15.75 8.34
N LEU A 150 -8.65 -16.29 9.00
CA LEU A 150 -8.24 -17.69 8.87
C LEU A 150 -8.25 -18.42 10.23
N VAL A 151 -9.15 -18.04 11.15
CA VAL A 151 -9.26 -18.68 12.47
C VAL A 151 -9.73 -20.13 12.30
N ASP A 152 -8.78 -21.05 12.47
CA ASP A 152 -8.85 -22.49 12.75
C ASP A 152 -10.05 -23.28 12.19
N ASP A 153 -9.77 -24.06 11.13
CA ASP A 153 -10.53 -25.27 10.74
C ASP A 153 -10.72 -26.29 11.89
N LYS A 154 -10.02 -26.09 13.03
CA LYS A 154 -10.13 -26.94 14.22
C LYS A 154 -11.46 -26.81 14.97
N MET A 155 -12.27 -25.78 14.72
CA MET A 155 -13.64 -25.68 15.28
C MET A 155 -14.66 -26.54 14.52
N ILE A 156 -14.36 -26.97 13.29
CA ILE A 156 -15.29 -27.78 12.47
C ILE A 156 -15.12 -29.27 12.81
N ALA A 157 -13.92 -29.69 13.22
CA ALA A 157 -13.62 -31.07 13.62
C ALA A 157 -14.11 -31.45 15.04
N SER A 158 -14.77 -30.56 15.78
CA SER A 158 -15.38 -30.87 17.08
C SER A 158 -16.89 -31.17 17.00
N TYR A 159 -17.43 -31.29 15.78
CA TYR A 159 -18.84 -31.59 15.52
C TYR A 159 -19.06 -32.88 14.70
N GLU A 160 -18.01 -33.67 14.48
CA GLU A 160 -18.09 -35.06 14.00
C GLU A 160 -17.76 -36.04 15.14
#